data_AF-A0A9J6CSS0-F1
#
_entry.id   AF-A0A9J6CSS0-F1
#
_cell.length_a   1.000
_cell.length_b   1.000
_cell.length_c   1.000
_cell.angle_alpha   90.00
_cell.angle_beta   90.00
_cell.angle_gamma   90.00
#
_symmetry.space_group_name_H-M   'P 1'
#
loop_
_entity.id
_entity.type
_entity.pdbx_description
1 polymer ?
#
loop_
_entity_poly.entity_id
_entity_poly.type
_entity_poly.pdbx_seq_one_letter_code
_entity_poly.pdbx_strand_id
1 'polypeptide(L)'
;MIGYETFCQVDSRLRQLKKKEDEPFGGLNVIVFGDLLQLPPVKMTPIFDQPLRFLPATHLWRLFVLVELTENMRQQGDTTFVDLLNALRVGELTAQHFSNFNVKDNDRRRSSWRICSS
;
A
#
# COMPACT_ATOMS: atom_id res chain seq x y z
N MET A 1 -4.30 5.95 1.06
CA MET A 1 -5.08 4.69 1.14
C MET A 1 -6.53 4.95 0.78
N ILE A 2 -7.16 4.02 0.07
CA ILE A 2 -8.57 4.11 -0.37
C ILE A 2 -9.44 3.29 0.58
N GLY A 3 -10.60 3.83 0.95
CA GLY A 3 -11.61 3.11 1.73
C GLY A 3 -12.59 2.32 0.86
N TYR A 4 -13.24 1.30 1.45
CA TYR A 4 -14.23 0.47 0.75
C TYR A 4 -15.35 1.29 0.10
N GLU A 5 -15.86 2.29 0.82
CA GLU A 5 -16.97 3.12 0.33
C GLU A 5 -16.58 3.97 -0.89
N THR A 6 -15.39 4.59 -0.87
CA THR A 6 -14.85 5.31 -2.03
C THR A 6 -14.69 4.37 -3.22
N PHE A 7 -14.27 3.13 -2.97
CA PHE A 7 -14.15 2.13 -4.03
C PHE A 7 -15.50 1.77 -4.67
N CYS A 8 -16.56 1.62 -3.87
CA CYS A 8 -17.92 1.47 -4.37
C CYS A 8 -18.41 2.69 -5.16
N GLN A 9 -18.06 3.91 -4.75
CA GLN A 9 -18.41 5.13 -5.47
C GLN A 9 -17.75 5.17 -6.85
N VAL A 10 -16.48 4.74 -6.96
CA VAL A 10 -15.77 4.64 -8.24
C VAL A 10 -16.47 3.62 -9.16
N ASP A 11 -16.79 2.43 -8.66
CA ASP A 11 -17.53 1.40 -9.40
C ASP A 11 -18.89 1.93 -9.91
N SER A 12 -19.70 2.48 -9.01
CA SER A 12 -21.01 3.07 -9.34
C SER A 12 -20.90 4.16 -10.39
N ARG A 13 -19.91 5.05 -10.28
CA ARG A 13 -19.71 6.14 -11.24
C ARG A 13 -19.31 5.62 -12.61
N LEU A 14 -18.45 4.61 -12.68
CA LEU A 14 -18.02 4.02 -13.94
C LEU A 14 -19.17 3.30 -14.65
N ARG A 15 -19.99 2.55 -13.91
CA ARG A 15 -21.21 1.90 -14.44
C ARG A 15 -22.16 2.89 -15.10
N GLN A 16 -22.44 4.01 -14.43
CA GLN A 16 -23.28 5.09 -14.96
C GLN A 16 -22.69 5.71 -16.24
N LEU A 17 -21.39 6.03 -16.23
CA LEU A 17 -20.72 6.66 -17.37
C LEU A 17 -20.64 5.73 -18.59
N LYS A 18 -20.50 4.42 -18.37
CA LYS A 18 -20.42 3.40 -19.43
C LYS A 18 -21.79 2.86 -19.86
N LYS A 19 -22.88 3.26 -19.18
CA LYS A 19 -24.24 2.74 -19.41
C LYS A 19 -24.29 1.21 -19.32
N LYS A 20 -23.52 0.65 -18.39
CA LYS A 20 -23.38 -0.79 -18.13
C LYS A 20 -23.56 -1.02 -16.64
N GLU A 21 -24.81 -1.03 -16.17
CA GLU A 21 -25.14 -1.06 -14.74
C GLU A 21 -24.85 -2.44 -14.10
N ASP A 22 -24.96 -3.51 -14.88
CA ASP A 22 -24.76 -4.88 -14.42
C ASP A 22 -23.29 -5.34 -14.46
N GLU A 23 -22.42 -4.63 -15.19
CA GLU A 23 -21.00 -4.99 -15.30
C GLU A 23 -20.17 -4.25 -14.23
N PRO A 24 -19.36 -4.96 -13.42
CA PRO A 24 -18.40 -4.33 -12.52
C PRO A 24 -17.52 -3.31 -13.25
N PHE A 25 -17.34 -2.14 -12.65
CA PHE A 25 -16.61 -0.99 -13.18
C PHE A 25 -17.05 -0.55 -14.59
N GLY A 26 -18.29 -0.85 -14.99
CA GLY A 26 -18.81 -0.56 -16.33
C GLY A 26 -18.11 -1.34 -17.43
N GLY A 27 -17.61 -2.55 -17.14
CA GLY A 27 -16.96 -3.42 -18.10
C GLY A 27 -15.48 -3.10 -18.36
N LEU A 28 -14.87 -2.30 -17.50
CA LEU A 28 -13.46 -1.93 -17.62
C LEU A 28 -12.55 -2.96 -16.93
N ASN A 29 -11.40 -3.20 -17.55
CA ASN A 29 -10.32 -3.91 -16.89
C ASN A 29 -9.65 -2.97 -15.89
N VAL A 30 -9.79 -3.28 -14.60
CA VAL A 30 -9.22 -2.49 -13.51
C VAL A 30 -8.02 -3.21 -12.93
N ILE A 31 -6.91 -2.48 -12.80
CA ILE A 31 -5.70 -2.94 -12.11
C ILE A 31 -5.51 -2.03 -10.90
N VAL A 32 -5.43 -2.63 -9.72
CA VAL A 32 -5.17 -1.92 -8.46
C VAL A 32 -3.77 -2.30 -7.99
N PHE A 33 -2.96 -1.30 -7.66
CA PHE A 33 -1.63 -1.49 -7.08
C PHE A 33 -1.51 -0.66 -5.81
N GLY A 34 -0.78 -1.19 -4.84
CA GLY A 34 -0.59 -0.54 -3.55
C GLY A 34 -0.01 -1.50 -2.53
N ASP A 35 0.24 -0.98 -1.34
CA ASP A 35 0.71 -1.76 -0.20
C ASP A 35 -0.36 -1.74 0.89
N LEU A 36 -0.88 -2.92 1.22
CA LEU A 36 -1.96 -3.10 2.18
C LEU A 36 -1.50 -2.88 3.63
N LEU A 37 -0.20 -2.95 3.89
CA LEU A 37 0.41 -2.75 5.21
C LEU A 37 0.84 -1.29 5.44
N GLN A 38 0.42 -0.37 4.56
CA GLN A 38 0.56 1.06 4.83
C GLN A 38 -0.42 1.52 5.92
N LEU A 39 -0.32 2.81 6.29
CA LEU A 39 -1.25 3.43 7.22
C LEU A 39 -2.70 3.25 6.74
N PRO A 40 -3.62 2.81 7.62
CA PRO A 40 -5.03 2.61 7.27
C PRO A 40 -5.66 3.90 6.77
N PRO A 41 -6.75 3.82 5.98
CA PRO A 41 -7.42 5.01 5.51
C PRO A 41 -8.05 5.76 6.69
N VAL A 42 -7.90 7.08 6.74
CA VAL A 42 -8.34 7.90 7.89
C VAL A 42 -9.86 7.83 8.02
N LYS A 43 -10.35 7.36 9.19
CA LYS A 43 -11.79 7.25 9.51
C LYS A 43 -12.61 6.47 8.48
N MET A 44 -11.99 5.52 7.78
CA MET A 44 -12.63 4.71 6.76
C MET A 44 -12.31 3.24 6.97
N THR A 45 -13.17 2.36 6.46
CA THR A 45 -12.90 0.93 6.39
C THR A 45 -11.93 0.65 5.23
N PRO A 46 -10.87 -0.17 5.42
CA PRO A 46 -9.95 -0.55 4.35
C PRO A 46 -10.67 -1.11 3.12
N ILE A 47 -10.09 -0.91 1.94
CA ILE A 47 -10.68 -1.32 0.65
C ILE A 47 -11.04 -2.83 0.56
N PHE A 48 -10.33 -3.68 1.31
CA PHE A 48 -10.52 -5.12 1.32
C PHE A 48 -11.52 -5.62 2.36
N ASP A 49 -12.03 -4.74 3.22
CA ASP A 49 -12.95 -5.08 4.29
C ASP A 49 -14.32 -4.43 4.01
N GLN A 50 -15.33 -5.25 3.71
CA GLN A 50 -16.68 -4.79 3.41
C GLN A 50 -17.44 -4.51 4.71
N PRO A 51 -17.86 -3.25 4.97
CA PRO A 51 -18.64 -2.93 6.15
C PRO A 51 -20.03 -3.58 6.10
N LEU A 52 -20.58 -3.94 7.27
CA LEU A 52 -21.89 -4.61 7.39
C LEU A 52 -23.03 -3.89 6.65
N ARG A 53 -23.01 -2.56 6.62
CA ARG A 53 -24.01 -1.73 5.91
C ARG A 53 -24.05 -1.96 4.39
N PHE A 54 -23.04 -2.61 3.82
CA PHE A 54 -22.94 -2.94 2.39
C PHE A 54 -23.21 -4.42 2.09
N LEU A 55 -23.58 -5.27 3.05
CA LEU A 55 -23.66 -6.72 2.87
C LEU A 55 -24.65 -7.28 1.83
N PRO A 56 -25.75 -6.63 1.42
CA PRO A 56 -26.49 -7.18 0.29
C PRO A 56 -25.75 -6.96 -1.05
N ALA A 57 -24.76 -6.08 -1.10
CA ALA A 57 -24.00 -5.79 -2.31
C ALA A 57 -22.81 -6.74 -2.49
N THR A 58 -22.44 -6.97 -3.75
CA THR A 58 -21.24 -7.72 -4.11
C THR A 58 -19.99 -7.12 -3.49
N HIS A 59 -19.16 -7.97 -2.90
CA HIS A 59 -17.86 -7.56 -2.34
C HIS A 59 -16.86 -7.27 -3.47
N LEU A 60 -16.71 -6.00 -3.87
CA LEU A 60 -15.93 -5.60 -5.04
C LEU A 60 -14.48 -6.10 -5.00
N TRP A 61 -13.83 -6.06 -3.83
CA TRP A 61 -12.45 -6.55 -3.69
C TRP A 61 -12.29 -8.03 -4.04
N ARG A 62 -13.32 -8.87 -3.85
CA ARG A 62 -13.27 -10.31 -4.16
C ARG A 62 -13.30 -10.60 -5.67
N LEU A 63 -13.54 -9.59 -6.51
CA LEU A 63 -13.49 -9.72 -7.96
C LEU A 63 -12.05 -9.68 -8.51
N PHE A 64 -11.08 -9.28 -7.69
CA PHE A 64 -9.68 -9.14 -8.09
C PHE A 64 -8.87 -10.40 -7.80
N VAL A 65 -7.89 -10.65 -8.67
CA VAL A 65 -6.81 -11.61 -8.41
C VAL A 65 -5.66 -10.87 -7.72
N LEU A 66 -5.27 -11.33 -6.54
CA LEU A 66 -4.14 -10.77 -5.80
C LEU A 66 -2.82 -11.30 -6.39
N VAL A 67 -1.92 -10.39 -6.74
CA VAL A 67 -0.54 -10.70 -7.12
C VAL A 67 0.39 -9.93 -6.18
N GLU A 68 1.20 -10.67 -5.42
CA GLU A 68 2.19 -10.08 -4.51
C GLU A 68 3.53 -9.89 -5.23
N LEU A 69 4.09 -8.69 -5.12
CA LEU A 69 5.46 -8.40 -5.58
C LEU A 69 6.43 -8.63 -4.41
N THR A 70 7.34 -9.58 -4.56
CA THR A 70 8.31 -9.97 -3.53
C THR A 70 9.61 -9.17 -3.58
N GLU A 71 9.96 -8.62 -4.74
CA GLU A 71 11.22 -7.91 -4.94
C GLU A 71 11.07 -6.39 -4.80
N ASN A 72 11.82 -5.79 -3.87
CA ASN A 72 11.84 -4.35 -3.66
C ASN A 72 13.02 -3.68 -4.37
N MET A 73 12.74 -2.96 -5.45
CA MET A 73 13.76 -2.33 -6.28
C MET A 73 14.32 -1.00 -5.70
N ARG A 74 13.68 -0.39 -4.69
CA ARG A 74 14.06 0.95 -4.18
C ARG A 74 15.34 0.96 -3.36
N GLN A 75 15.67 -0.17 -2.73
CA GLN A 75 16.82 -0.28 -1.81
C GLN A 75 17.80 -1.36 -2.25
N GLN A 76 17.89 -1.56 -3.57
CA GLN A 76 18.85 -2.49 -4.15
C GLN A 76 20.27 -2.14 -3.70
N GLY A 77 20.98 -3.14 -3.19
CA GLY A 77 22.35 -3.01 -2.69
C GLY A 77 22.47 -2.88 -1.18
N ASP A 78 21.37 -2.69 -0.43
CA ASP A 78 21.42 -2.56 1.03
C ASP A 78 20.45 -3.51 1.75
N THR A 79 20.86 -4.77 1.83
CA THR A 79 20.07 -5.87 2.43
C THR A 79 19.68 -5.57 3.88
N THR A 80 20.60 -5.02 4.67
CA THR A 80 20.33 -4.66 6.07
C THR A 80 19.25 -3.58 6.21
N PHE A 81 19.09 -2.67 5.22
CA PHE A 81 18.01 -1.68 5.27
C PHE A 81 16.68 -2.27 4.83
N VAL A 82 16.71 -3.13 3.81
CA VAL A 82 15.54 -3.88 3.35
C VAL A 82 14.96 -4.72 4.49
N ASP A 83 15.80 -5.45 5.23
CA ASP A 83 15.38 -6.27 6.37
C ASP A 83 14.76 -5.43 7.48
N LEU A 84 15.38 -4.30 7.83
CA LEU A 84 14.84 -3.35 8.79
C LEU A 84 13.44 -2.84 8.37
N LEU A 85 13.28 -2.45 7.11
CA LEU A 85 12.00 -1.92 6.62
C LEU A 85 10.92 -2.99 6.50
N ASN A 86 11.28 -4.21 6.13
CA ASN A 86 10.35 -5.34 6.13
C ASN A 86 9.89 -5.67 7.55
N ALA A 87 10.81 -5.67 8.52
CA ALA A 87 10.47 -5.83 9.93
C ALA A 87 9.56 -4.69 10.44
N LEU A 88 9.85 -3.44 10.05
CA LEU A 88 9.01 -2.29 10.39
C LEU A 88 7.61 -2.39 9.76
N ARG A 89 7.52 -2.92 8.53
CA ARG A 89 6.25 -3.10 7.79
C ARG A 89 5.28 -4.04 8.50
N VAL A 90 5.78 -5.07 9.18
CA VAL A 90 4.96 -6.02 9.96
C VAL A 90 4.92 -5.69 11.46
N GLY A 91 5.77 -4.76 11.93
CA GLY A 91 5.86 -4.35 13.33
C GLY A 91 6.77 -5.24 14.20
N GLU A 92 7.58 -6.11 13.61
CA GLU A 92 8.44 -7.08 14.31
C GLU A 92 9.88 -6.57 14.42
N LEU A 93 10.09 -5.50 15.19
CA LEU A 93 11.42 -4.89 15.37
C LEU A 93 12.23 -5.59 16.47
N THR A 94 13.51 -5.86 16.20
CA THR A 94 14.48 -6.44 17.14
C THR A 94 15.51 -5.40 17.58
N ALA A 95 16.23 -5.65 18.67
CA ALA A 95 17.31 -4.76 19.11
C ALA A 95 18.39 -4.52 18.03
N GLN A 96 18.66 -5.52 17.19
CA GLN A 96 19.61 -5.42 16.06
C GLN A 96 19.10 -4.47 14.97
N HIS A 97 17.79 -4.42 14.74
CA HIS A 97 17.17 -3.48 13.80
C HIS A 97 17.41 -2.02 14.23
N PHE A 98 17.32 -1.71 15.53
CA PHE A 98 17.57 -0.37 16.07
C PHE A 98 19.05 0.04 15.98
N SER A 99 19.98 -0.87 16.27
CA SER A 99 21.41 -0.57 16.11
C SER A 99 21.76 -0.25 14.65
N ASN A 100 21.19 -1.01 13.70
CA ASN A 100 21.44 -0.84 12.28
C ASN A 100 20.85 0.48 11.73
N PHE A 101 19.72 0.93 12.28
CA PHE A 101 19.13 2.23 11.92
C PHE A 101 20.04 3.40 12.34
N ASN A 102 20.51 3.40 13.60
CA ASN A 102 21.35 4.48 14.14
C ASN A 102 22.67 4.63 13.38
N VAL A 103 23.27 3.52 12.95
CA VAL A 103 24.51 3.55 12.16
C VAL A 103 24.27 4.21 10.79
N LYS A 104 23.17 3.90 10.11
CA LYS A 104 22.87 4.44 8.78
C LYS A 104 22.41 5.89 8.79
N ASP A 105 21.63 6.31 9.80
CA ASP A 105 21.25 7.71 9.92
C ASP A 105 22.50 8.59 10.16
N ASN A 106 23.44 8.10 10.96
CA ASN A 106 24.71 8.79 11.20
C ASN A 106 25.58 8.86 9.92
N ASP A 107 25.60 7.80 9.11
CA ASP A 107 26.35 7.75 7.86
C ASP A 107 25.75 8.68 6.79
N ARG A 108 24.42 8.70 6.65
CA ARG A 108 23.71 9.64 5.74
C ARG A 108 23.95 11.10 6.09
N ARG A 109 23.90 11.44 7.39
CA ARG A 109 24.24 12.79 7.86
C ARG A 109 25.68 13.15 7.48
N ARG A 110 26.65 12.25 7.67
CA ARG A 110 28.05 12.48 7.31
C ARG A 110 28.29 12.64 5.81
N SER A 111 27.56 11.93 4.95
CA SER A 111 27.62 12.13 3.49
C SER A 111 26.99 13.45 3.02
N SER A 112 25.95 13.94 3.69
CA SER A 112 25.29 15.21 3.32
C SER A 112 26.15 16.44 3.62
N TRP A 113 27.04 16.39 4.62
CA TRP A 113 27.93 17.51 4.97
C TRP A 113 29.20 17.59 4.11
N ARG A 114 29.56 16.52 3.39
CA ARG A 114 30.76 16.52 2.52
C ARG A 114 30.59 17.29 1.19
N ILE A 115 29.36 17.66 0.82
CA ILE A 115 29.08 18.38 -0.44
C ILE A 115 29.23 19.90 -0.28
N CYS A 116 29.21 20.42 0.96
CA CYS A 116 29.30 21.86 1.24
C CYS A 116 30.67 22.32 1.77
N SER A 117 31.73 21.50 1.67
CA SER A 117 33.06 21.81 2.23
C SER A 117 34.20 21.92 1.22
N SER A 118 33.89 22.14 -0.07
CA SER A 118 34.88 22.36 -1.13
C SER A 118 34.56 23.58 -1.97
#